data_AF-A0AAN2PC36-F1
#
_entry.id   AF-A0AAN2PC36-F1
#
_cell.length_a   1.000
_cell.length_b   1.000
_cell.length_c   1.000
_cell.angle_alpha   90.00
_cell.angle_beta   90.00
_cell.angle_gamma   90.00
#
_symmetry.space_group_name_H-M   'P 1'
#
loop_
_entity.id
_entity.type
_entity.pdbx_description
1 polymer ?
#
loop_
_entity_poly.entity_id
_entity_poly.type
_entity_poly.pdbx_seq_one_letter_code
_entity_poly.pdbx_strand_id
1 'polypeptide(L)'
;MKVGLIGLGKMGLNLGQNLIEESHDVVAYDLDSGAIEEMERYGAKGTTNIVELIKSLEQPRIIWLMVPPDSVDVVISEVTPFINIGDILIQSGNSYYKDTIRRYNRLKRYGVSFMDVVTSEGKEGARKGACFKIGGDLEAWRIVEPIFRDISVENGYLYAGKAGSGHFLKMTPNEIDYEMDDIGEGLEILEKRELEYDNENVARVWKKRFGYSSRAYGFNGKSIF
;
A
#
# COMPACT_ATOMS: atom_id res chain seq x y z
N MET A 1 13.50 -1.43 8.77
CA MET A 1 13.82 -2.14 7.49
C MET A 1 14.31 -1.13 6.45
N LYS A 2 15.02 -1.56 5.40
CA LYS A 2 15.47 -0.66 4.33
C LYS A 2 14.50 -0.62 3.14
N VAL A 3 14.01 0.57 2.78
CA VAL A 3 12.98 0.78 1.75
C VAL A 3 13.50 1.76 0.69
N GLY A 4 13.38 1.38 -0.58
CA GLY A 4 13.55 2.29 -1.71
C GLY A 4 12.24 2.97 -2.04
N LEU A 5 12.12 4.27 -1.79
CA LEU A 5 10.92 5.05 -2.04
C LEU A 5 11.07 5.86 -3.34
N ILE A 6 10.25 5.53 -4.34
CA ILE A 6 10.22 6.17 -5.66
C ILE A 6 8.99 7.08 -5.74
N GLY A 7 9.21 8.38 -5.89
CA GLY A 7 8.17 9.40 -5.94
C GLY A 7 8.01 10.11 -4.59
N LEU A 8 8.44 11.37 -4.54
CA LEU A 8 8.47 12.25 -3.38
C LEU A 8 7.50 13.42 -3.57
N GLY A 9 6.35 13.18 -4.19
CA GLY A 9 5.22 14.10 -4.10
C GLY A 9 4.72 14.22 -2.65
N LYS A 10 3.63 14.98 -2.43
CA LYS A 10 3.09 15.21 -1.08
C LYS A 10 2.88 13.93 -0.26
N MET A 11 2.36 12.86 -0.87
CA MET A 11 2.18 11.57 -0.20
C MET A 11 3.51 10.87 0.09
N GLY A 12 4.43 10.87 -0.88
CA GLY A 12 5.74 10.24 -0.75
C GLY A 12 6.60 10.89 0.33
N LEU A 13 6.64 12.22 0.38
CA LEU A 13 7.35 12.96 1.43
C LEU A 13 6.85 12.59 2.83
N ASN A 14 5.52 12.60 3.02
CA ASN A 14 4.95 12.29 4.32
C ASN A 14 5.13 10.81 4.71
N LEU A 15 5.00 9.89 3.75
CA LEU A 15 5.24 8.46 3.98
C LEU A 15 6.71 8.19 4.33
N GLY A 16 7.66 8.79 3.60
CA GLY A 16 9.08 8.63 3.87
C GLY A 16 9.49 9.17 5.23
N GLN A 17 8.93 10.32 5.64
CA GLN A 17 9.13 10.85 6.99
C GLN A 17 8.62 9.88 8.07
N ASN A 18 7.41 9.34 7.91
CA ASN A 18 6.83 8.37 8.84
C ASN A 18 7.69 7.10 8.93
N LEU A 19 8.15 6.57 7.79
CA LEU A 19 9.08 5.44 7.75
C LEU A 19 10.36 5.71 8.57
N ILE A 20 10.97 6.88 8.42
CA ILE A 20 12.21 7.22 9.13
C ILE A 20 11.98 7.36 10.64
N GLU A 21 10.88 8.00 11.04
CA GLU A 21 10.53 8.14 12.47
C GLU A 21 10.27 6.80 13.13
N GLU A 22 9.67 5.86 12.40
CA GLU A 22 9.49 4.47 12.82
C GLU A 22 10.76 3.62 12.58
N SER A 23 11.93 4.26 12.47
CA SER A 23 13.24 3.61 12.39
C SER A 23 13.44 2.68 11.18
N HIS A 24 12.82 3.00 10.05
CA HIS A 24 13.13 2.40 8.75
C HIS A 24 14.13 3.25 7.97
N ASP A 25 15.11 2.61 7.33
CA ASP A 25 16.06 3.29 6.46
C ASP A 25 15.38 3.57 5.10
N VAL A 26 15.35 4.84 4.70
CA VAL A 26 14.77 5.25 3.41
C VAL A 26 15.87 5.63 2.44
N VAL A 27 15.85 4.99 1.26
CA VAL A 27 16.56 5.48 0.08
C VAL A 27 15.53 6.13 -0.84
N ALA A 28 15.60 7.44 -0.98
CA ALA A 28 14.60 8.25 -1.65
C ALA A 28 15.03 8.59 -3.08
N TYR A 29 14.10 8.47 -4.02
CA TYR A 29 14.29 8.87 -5.42
C TYR A 29 13.13 9.72 -5.92
N ASP A 30 13.49 10.80 -6.59
CA ASP A 30 12.59 11.61 -7.42
C ASP A 30 13.38 12.24 -8.59
N LEU A 31 12.67 12.72 -9.61
CA LEU A 31 13.26 13.54 -10.66
C LEU A 31 13.53 14.97 -10.16
N ASP A 32 12.77 15.43 -9.16
CA ASP A 32 12.95 16.72 -8.51
C ASP A 32 14.02 16.66 -7.42
N SER A 33 15.16 17.31 -7.67
CA SER A 33 16.24 17.43 -6.68
C SER A 33 15.81 18.16 -5.40
N GLY A 34 14.85 19.10 -5.50
CA GLY A 34 14.33 19.80 -4.32
C GLY A 34 13.57 18.88 -3.38
N ALA A 35 12.78 17.94 -3.92
CA ALA A 35 12.09 16.93 -3.13
C ALA A 35 13.06 15.94 -2.46
N ILE A 36 14.17 15.63 -3.12
CA ILE A 36 15.26 14.83 -2.55
C ILE A 36 15.93 15.58 -1.40
N GLU A 37 16.35 16.81 -1.61
CA GLU A 37 16.97 17.64 -0.56
C GLU A 37 16.05 17.79 0.66
N GLU A 38 14.74 17.89 0.45
CA GLU A 38 13.77 17.91 1.54
C GLU A 38 13.78 16.60 2.33
N MET A 39 13.74 15.44 1.64
CA MET A 39 13.73 14.14 2.31
C MET A 39 15.06 13.83 3.04
N GLU A 40 16.19 14.28 2.50
CA GLU A 40 17.51 14.13 3.13
C GLU A 40 17.59 14.87 4.48
N ARG A 41 16.89 16.00 4.64
CA ARG A 41 16.80 16.71 5.94
C ARG A 41 16.14 15.88 7.03
N TYR A 42 15.32 14.89 6.65
CA TYR A 42 14.72 13.94 7.58
C TYR A 42 15.57 12.70 7.82
N GLY A 43 16.70 12.54 7.12
CA GLY A 43 17.65 11.45 7.34
C GLY A 43 17.64 10.35 6.28
N ALA A 44 16.91 10.52 5.17
CA ALA A 44 17.01 9.59 4.05
C ALA A 44 18.35 9.72 3.30
N LYS A 45 18.74 8.65 2.60
CA LYS A 45 19.70 8.78 1.50
C LYS A 45 18.95 9.17 0.22
N GLY A 46 19.29 10.30 -0.40
CA GLY A 46 18.68 10.76 -1.65
C GLY A 46 19.46 10.36 -2.91
N THR A 47 18.75 10.19 -4.04
CA THR A 47 19.38 10.12 -5.37
C THR A 47 18.38 10.44 -6.48
N THR A 48 18.83 11.12 -7.55
CA THR A 48 18.08 11.29 -8.81
C THR A 48 18.36 10.17 -9.81
N ASN A 49 19.06 9.11 -9.41
CA ASN A 49 19.40 7.98 -10.26
C ASN A 49 18.74 6.68 -9.74
N ILE A 50 17.76 6.20 -10.49
CA ILE A 50 16.98 5.01 -10.11
C ILE A 50 17.85 3.75 -9.97
N VAL A 51 18.91 3.64 -10.77
CA VAL A 51 19.85 2.52 -10.71
C VAL A 51 20.68 2.58 -9.43
N GLU A 52 21.05 3.78 -8.99
CA GLU A 52 21.74 3.96 -7.70
C GLU A 52 20.82 3.56 -6.54
N LEU A 53 19.55 3.97 -6.56
CA LEU A 53 18.57 3.55 -5.57
C LEU A 53 18.52 2.02 -5.47
N ILE A 54 18.27 1.33 -6.59
CA ILE A 54 18.09 -0.13 -6.60
C ILE A 54 19.36 -0.86 -6.13
N LYS A 55 20.54 -0.41 -6.57
CA LYS A 55 21.84 -1.01 -6.17
C LYS A 55 22.18 -0.79 -4.71
N SER A 56 21.62 0.23 -4.07
CA SER A 56 21.86 0.52 -2.65
C SER A 56 21.01 -0.32 -1.69
N LEU A 57 20.00 -1.03 -2.20
CA LEU A 57 19.10 -1.89 -1.42
C LEU A 57 19.64 -3.32 -1.31
N GLU A 58 19.43 -3.92 -0.14
CA GLU A 58 19.74 -5.32 0.16
C GLU A 58 18.59 -6.23 -0.28
N GLN A 59 18.89 -7.50 -0.58
CA GLN A 59 17.86 -8.47 -0.96
C GLN A 59 17.19 -9.10 0.28
N PRO A 60 15.87 -9.38 0.22
CA PRO A 60 14.94 -8.99 -0.84
C PRO A 60 14.72 -7.48 -0.85
N ARG A 61 14.87 -6.85 -2.03
CA ARG A 61 14.71 -5.38 -2.14
C ARG A 61 13.25 -5.02 -1.95
N ILE A 62 12.98 -4.01 -1.12
CA ILE A 62 11.64 -3.46 -0.94
C ILE A 62 11.58 -2.12 -1.66
N ILE A 63 10.87 -2.09 -2.79
CA ILE A 63 10.76 -0.92 -3.66
C ILE A 63 9.31 -0.44 -3.62
N TRP A 64 9.09 0.74 -3.03
CA TRP A 64 7.79 1.35 -2.87
C TRP A 64 7.59 2.46 -3.91
N LEU A 65 6.62 2.28 -4.80
CA LEU A 65 6.21 3.27 -5.79
C LEU A 65 5.09 4.16 -5.25
N MET A 66 5.36 5.46 -5.15
CA MET A 66 4.41 6.52 -4.76
C MET A 66 4.36 7.59 -5.86
N VAL A 67 4.00 7.15 -7.06
CA VAL A 67 3.96 7.98 -8.28
C VAL A 67 2.52 8.12 -8.81
N PRO A 68 2.23 9.11 -9.67
CA PRO A 68 0.93 9.24 -10.31
C PRO A 68 0.52 7.96 -11.07
N PRO A 69 -0.78 7.63 -11.16
CA PRO A 69 -1.26 6.41 -11.82
C PRO A 69 -0.72 6.21 -13.24
N ASP A 70 -0.59 7.30 -14.00
CA ASP A 70 -0.13 7.29 -15.40
C ASP A 70 1.38 7.01 -15.52
N SER A 71 2.16 7.25 -14.45
CA SER A 71 3.61 7.03 -14.42
C SER A 71 3.99 5.61 -14.00
N VAL A 72 3.08 4.84 -13.41
CA VAL A 72 3.41 3.55 -12.79
C VAL A 72 4.02 2.56 -13.77
N ASP A 73 3.46 2.42 -14.97
CA ASP A 73 3.97 1.45 -15.95
C ASP A 73 5.35 1.84 -16.48
N VAL A 74 5.64 3.15 -16.60
CA VAL A 74 6.95 3.68 -16.98
C VAL A 74 7.98 3.33 -15.90
N VAL A 75 7.68 3.67 -14.64
CA VAL A 75 8.59 3.39 -13.51
C VAL A 75 8.83 1.90 -13.33
N ILE A 76 7.80 1.05 -13.42
CA ILE A 76 8.00 -0.40 -13.38
C ILE A 76 8.95 -0.84 -14.51
N SER A 77 8.82 -0.28 -15.71
CA SER A 77 9.69 -0.63 -16.85
C SER A 77 11.14 -0.18 -16.64
N GLU A 78 11.37 0.94 -15.94
CA GLU A 78 12.71 1.41 -15.56
C GLU A 78 13.34 0.57 -14.45
N VAL A 79 12.55 0.09 -13.50
CA VAL A 79 13.01 -0.71 -12.35
C VAL A 79 13.28 -2.17 -12.75
N THR A 80 12.42 -2.75 -13.60
CA THR A 80 12.44 -4.19 -13.94
C THR A 80 13.80 -4.73 -14.41
N PRO A 81 14.61 -4.01 -15.20
CA PRO A 81 15.93 -4.49 -15.63
C PRO A 81 16.96 -4.68 -14.51
N PHE A 82 16.74 -4.10 -13.33
CA PHE A 82 17.73 -4.06 -12.24
C PHE A 82 17.28 -4.81 -10.98
N ILE A 83 16.07 -5.36 -10.98
CA ILE A 83 15.53 -6.17 -9.90
C ILE A 83 15.74 -7.66 -10.18
N ASN A 84 15.77 -8.44 -9.11
CA ASN A 84 16.05 -9.85 -9.13
C ASN A 84 14.85 -10.66 -8.63
N ILE A 85 14.90 -11.97 -8.85
CA ILE A 85 13.96 -12.92 -8.26
C ILE A 85 13.94 -12.74 -6.74
N GLY A 86 12.75 -12.66 -6.16
CA GLY A 86 12.52 -12.48 -4.73
C GLY A 86 12.42 -11.02 -4.27
N ASP A 87 12.77 -10.04 -5.11
CA ASP A 87 12.54 -8.63 -4.79
C ASP A 87 11.02 -8.32 -4.73
N ILE A 88 10.65 -7.31 -3.94
CA ILE A 88 9.28 -6.94 -3.62
C ILE A 88 9.01 -5.53 -4.15
N LEU A 89 8.03 -5.40 -5.04
CA LEU A 89 7.54 -4.12 -5.53
C LEU A 89 6.18 -3.79 -4.90
N ILE A 90 6.12 -2.72 -4.14
CA ILE A 90 4.90 -2.18 -3.53
C ILE A 90 4.41 -1.04 -4.40
N GLN A 91 3.28 -1.22 -5.08
CA GLN A 91 2.62 -0.16 -5.82
C GLN A 91 1.56 0.50 -4.94
N SER A 92 1.70 1.81 -4.71
CA SER A 92 0.68 2.60 -4.05
C SER A 92 0.05 3.66 -4.95
N GLY A 93 -1.04 4.27 -4.49
CA GLY A 93 -1.78 5.29 -5.22
C GLY A 93 -3.17 4.82 -5.63
N ASN A 94 -3.73 5.47 -6.65
CA ASN A 94 -5.12 5.26 -7.09
C ASN A 94 -5.18 4.58 -8.47
N SER A 95 -4.54 3.41 -8.60
CA SER A 95 -4.60 2.63 -9.85
C SER A 95 -5.86 1.78 -9.95
N TYR A 96 -6.35 1.55 -11.16
CA TYR A 96 -7.40 0.58 -11.42
C TYR A 96 -6.91 -0.85 -11.10
N TYR A 97 -7.74 -1.63 -10.41
CA TYR A 97 -7.35 -2.95 -9.93
C TYR A 97 -7.03 -3.93 -11.07
N LYS A 98 -7.66 -3.79 -12.25
CA LYS A 98 -7.31 -4.62 -13.42
C LYS A 98 -5.93 -4.30 -13.98
N ASP A 99 -5.52 -3.03 -13.97
CA ASP A 99 -4.15 -2.64 -14.33
C ASP A 99 -3.14 -3.20 -13.31
N THR A 100 -3.53 -3.24 -12.04
CA THR A 100 -2.75 -3.88 -10.98
C THR A 100 -2.54 -5.37 -11.25
N ILE A 101 -3.60 -6.11 -11.57
CA ILE A 101 -3.52 -7.53 -11.93
C ILE A 101 -2.67 -7.74 -13.19
N ARG A 102 -2.78 -6.86 -14.18
CA ARG A 102 -1.93 -6.89 -15.39
C ARG A 102 -0.45 -6.74 -15.02
N ARG A 103 -0.11 -5.75 -14.19
CA ARG A 103 1.26 -5.48 -13.72
C ARG A 103 1.81 -6.63 -12.89
N TYR A 104 1.01 -7.16 -11.97
CA TYR A 104 1.31 -8.37 -11.19
C TYR A 104 1.71 -9.54 -12.10
N ASN A 105 0.87 -9.87 -13.09
CA ASN A 105 1.12 -10.99 -14.00
C ASN A 105 2.35 -10.77 -14.90
N ARG A 106 2.74 -9.51 -15.15
CA ARG A 106 3.98 -9.19 -15.86
C ARG A 106 5.19 -9.43 -14.94
N LEU A 107 5.19 -8.86 -13.74
CA LEU A 107 6.30 -8.95 -12.79
C LEU A 107 6.55 -10.37 -12.27
N LYS A 108 5.48 -11.16 -12.10
CA LYS A 108 5.57 -12.57 -11.72
C LYS A 108 6.44 -13.40 -12.68
N ARG A 109 6.48 -13.06 -13.96
CA ARG A 109 7.35 -13.75 -14.96
C ARG A 109 8.84 -13.52 -14.72
N TYR A 110 9.18 -12.46 -13.99
CA TYR A 110 10.54 -12.13 -13.58
C TYR A 110 10.86 -12.63 -12.15
N GLY A 111 9.94 -13.36 -11.52
CA GLY A 111 10.09 -13.84 -10.14
C GLY A 111 10.04 -12.72 -9.10
N VAL A 112 9.48 -11.57 -9.46
CA VAL A 112 9.34 -10.40 -8.58
C VAL A 112 7.99 -10.49 -7.88
N SER A 113 7.99 -10.35 -6.56
CA SER A 113 6.76 -10.30 -5.77
C SER A 113 6.15 -8.91 -5.85
N PHE A 114 4.83 -8.83 -5.74
CA PHE A 114 4.12 -7.57 -5.93
C PHE A 114 3.01 -7.38 -4.90
N MET A 115 2.92 -6.15 -4.40
CA MET A 115 1.90 -5.70 -3.45
C MET A 115 1.20 -4.46 -3.99
N ASP A 116 -0.12 -4.40 -3.91
CA ASP A 116 -0.91 -3.18 -4.12
C ASP A 116 -1.43 -2.61 -2.81
N VAL A 117 -1.13 -1.34 -2.56
CA VAL A 117 -1.37 -0.69 -1.28
C VAL A 117 -2.12 0.61 -1.46
N VAL A 118 -3.23 0.73 -0.75
CA VAL A 118 -4.03 1.97 -0.71
C VAL A 118 -4.08 2.53 0.70
N THR A 119 -4.02 3.87 0.79
CA THR A 119 -4.20 4.63 2.03
C THR A 119 -5.52 5.41 2.00
N SER A 120 -6.10 5.70 3.16
CA SER A 120 -7.45 6.29 3.24
C SER A 120 -7.48 7.72 3.82
N GLU A 121 -6.37 8.19 4.38
CA GLU A 121 -6.27 9.38 5.24
C GLU A 121 -5.42 10.51 4.62
N GLY A 122 -5.08 10.40 3.33
CA GLY A 122 -4.33 11.40 2.59
C GLY A 122 -2.95 11.71 3.21
N LYS A 123 -2.47 12.94 3.03
CA LYS A 123 -1.11 13.35 3.44
C LYS A 123 -0.88 13.26 4.95
N GLU A 124 -1.91 13.54 5.76
CA GLU A 124 -1.78 13.56 7.22
C GLU A 124 -1.67 12.14 7.78
N GLY A 125 -2.48 11.20 7.28
CA GLY A 125 -2.33 9.80 7.69
C GLY A 125 -1.03 9.19 7.17
N ALA A 126 -0.60 9.52 5.95
CA ALA A 126 0.73 9.09 5.48
C ALA A 126 1.85 9.49 6.45
N ARG A 127 1.67 10.62 7.16
CA ARG A 127 2.65 11.19 8.10
C ARG A 127 2.57 10.63 9.52
N LYS A 128 1.37 10.37 10.03
CA LYS A 128 1.09 10.10 11.47
C LYS A 128 0.50 8.71 11.74
N GLY A 129 0.34 7.89 10.71
CA GLY A 129 -0.44 6.66 10.77
C GLY A 129 -1.62 6.69 9.82
N ALA A 130 -1.63 5.79 8.84
CA ALA A 130 -2.75 5.60 7.91
C ALA A 130 -3.39 4.24 8.11
N CYS A 131 -4.60 4.08 7.55
CA CYS A 131 -5.16 2.76 7.33
C CYS A 131 -4.73 2.26 5.95
N PHE A 132 -4.14 1.07 5.92
CA PHE A 132 -3.64 0.44 4.71
C PHE A 132 -4.53 -0.74 4.31
N LYS A 133 -4.93 -0.81 3.04
CA LYS A 133 -5.53 -2.02 2.47
C LYS A 133 -4.55 -2.57 1.45
N ILE A 134 -4.17 -3.83 1.61
CA ILE A 134 -3.02 -4.42 0.93
C ILE A 134 -3.48 -5.67 0.17
N GLY A 135 -3.34 -5.70 -1.15
CA GLY A 135 -3.40 -6.93 -1.96
C GLY A 135 -2.00 -7.36 -2.39
N GLY A 136 -1.81 -8.65 -2.71
CA GLY A 136 -0.54 -9.11 -3.29
C GLY A 136 -0.16 -10.54 -2.94
N ASP A 137 1.12 -10.86 -3.10
CA ASP A 137 1.68 -12.17 -2.73
C ASP A 137 1.77 -12.33 -1.20
N LEU A 138 1.25 -13.44 -0.67
CA LEU A 138 1.23 -13.71 0.77
C LEU A 138 2.65 -13.84 1.38
N GLU A 139 3.59 -14.41 0.64
CA GLU A 139 4.97 -14.54 1.14
C GLU A 139 5.69 -13.18 1.20
N ALA A 140 5.42 -12.28 0.25
CA ALA A 140 5.92 -10.92 0.32
C ALA A 140 5.27 -10.14 1.47
N TRP A 141 3.95 -10.32 1.67
CA TRP A 141 3.24 -9.75 2.81
C TRP A 141 3.91 -10.10 4.14
N ARG A 142 4.26 -11.38 4.38
CA ARG A 142 4.94 -11.81 5.61
C ARG A 142 6.27 -11.10 5.87
N ILE A 143 6.95 -10.65 4.81
CA ILE A 143 8.22 -9.92 4.90
C ILE A 143 7.97 -8.44 5.20
N VAL A 144 7.00 -7.82 4.52
CA VAL A 144 6.78 -6.37 4.60
C VAL A 144 5.78 -5.94 5.67
N GLU A 145 5.03 -6.88 6.25
CA GLU A 145 4.04 -6.63 7.31
C GLU A 145 4.57 -5.74 8.46
N PRO A 146 5.81 -5.93 8.97
CA PRO A 146 6.35 -5.08 10.01
C PRO A 146 6.34 -3.59 9.65
N ILE A 147 6.62 -3.25 8.38
CA ILE A 147 6.57 -1.85 7.91
C ILE A 147 5.17 -1.27 8.15
N PHE A 148 4.12 -2.02 7.77
CA PHE A 148 2.74 -1.57 7.92
C PHE A 148 2.29 -1.52 9.36
N ARG A 149 2.75 -2.45 10.19
CA ARG A 149 2.49 -2.43 11.63
C ARG A 149 3.02 -1.14 12.27
N ASP A 150 4.24 -0.76 11.90
CA ASP A 150 4.93 0.35 12.53
C ASP A 150 4.37 1.71 12.05
N ILE A 151 4.08 1.86 10.74
CA ILE A 151 3.62 3.15 10.15
C ILE A 151 2.09 3.36 10.14
N SER A 152 1.31 2.43 10.69
CA SER A 152 -0.16 2.51 10.69
C SER A 152 -0.71 2.94 12.05
N VAL A 153 -1.95 3.42 12.06
CA VAL A 153 -2.68 3.52 13.32
C VAL A 153 -2.89 2.12 13.91
N GLU A 154 -3.10 2.01 15.22
CA GLU A 154 -3.32 0.71 15.87
C GLU A 154 -4.44 -0.09 15.18
N ASN A 155 -4.09 -1.31 14.74
CA ASN A 155 -4.95 -2.20 13.94
C ASN A 155 -5.40 -1.57 12.60
N GLY A 156 -4.60 -0.68 12.01
CA GLY A 156 -4.95 0.13 10.84
C GLY A 156 -4.72 -0.55 9.50
N TYR A 157 -4.10 -1.72 9.44
CA TYR A 157 -3.83 -2.40 8.17
C TYR A 157 -4.60 -3.71 8.01
N LEU A 158 -4.80 -4.08 6.75
CA LEU A 158 -5.45 -5.31 6.31
C LEU A 158 -4.77 -5.88 5.07
N TYR A 159 -4.30 -7.12 5.17
CA TYR A 159 -4.05 -7.95 4.00
C TYR A 159 -5.37 -8.48 3.45
N ALA A 160 -5.75 -7.96 2.30
CA ALA A 160 -7.03 -8.15 1.63
C ALA A 160 -7.03 -9.31 0.62
N GLY A 161 -5.93 -10.05 0.52
CA GLY A 161 -5.80 -11.21 -0.36
C GLY A 161 -4.91 -10.94 -1.58
N LYS A 162 -5.27 -11.54 -2.71
CA LYS A 162 -4.44 -11.60 -3.93
C LYS A 162 -4.22 -10.21 -4.53
N ALA A 163 -3.29 -10.14 -5.49
CA ALA A 163 -3.00 -8.90 -6.20
C ALA A 163 -4.27 -8.30 -6.84
N GLY A 164 -4.43 -6.99 -6.68
CA GLY A 164 -5.62 -6.23 -7.05
C GLY A 164 -6.61 -6.05 -5.90
N SER A 165 -6.56 -6.85 -4.84
CA SER A 165 -7.53 -6.78 -3.75
C SER A 165 -7.52 -5.47 -2.99
N GLY A 166 -6.34 -4.86 -2.76
CA GLY A 166 -6.20 -3.59 -2.05
C GLY A 166 -6.78 -2.43 -2.88
N HIS A 167 -6.36 -2.30 -4.14
CA HIS A 167 -6.92 -1.30 -5.06
C HIS A 167 -8.43 -1.53 -5.29
N PHE A 168 -8.90 -2.78 -5.35
CA PHE A 168 -10.33 -3.06 -5.50
C PHE A 168 -11.14 -2.61 -4.28
N LEU A 169 -10.67 -2.86 -3.06
CA LEU A 169 -11.32 -2.36 -1.83
C LEU A 169 -11.34 -0.84 -1.72
N LYS A 170 -10.48 -0.13 -2.44
CA LYS A 170 -10.56 1.34 -2.59
C LYS A 170 -11.62 1.76 -3.61
N MET A 171 -12.03 0.87 -4.51
CA MET A 171 -13.00 1.16 -5.57
C MET A 171 -14.41 0.68 -5.24
N THR A 172 -14.54 -0.29 -4.34
CA THR A 172 -15.81 -0.59 -3.66
C THR A 172 -16.26 0.68 -2.94
N PRO A 173 -17.56 1.00 -2.98
CA PRO A 173 -18.05 2.37 -2.90
C PRO A 173 -17.29 3.22 -1.89
N ASN A 174 -16.67 4.28 -2.40
CA ASN A 174 -16.01 5.32 -1.61
C ASN A 174 -16.76 6.64 -1.79
N GLU A 175 -18.06 6.59 -2.10
CA GLU A 175 -18.94 7.75 -2.34
C GLU A 175 -20.17 7.80 -1.43
N ILE A 176 -20.29 6.90 -0.46
CA ILE A 176 -21.31 7.01 0.57
C ILE A 176 -20.58 7.34 1.87
N ASP A 177 -20.96 8.44 2.51
CA ASP A 177 -20.64 8.67 3.91
C ASP A 177 -21.33 7.54 4.69
N TYR A 178 -20.57 6.48 5.00
CA TYR A 178 -21.10 5.20 5.47
C TYR A 178 -21.84 5.36 6.81
N GLU A 179 -23.17 5.39 6.79
CA GLU A 179 -24.02 4.97 7.91
C GLU A 179 -23.94 3.43 8.06
N MET A 180 -24.52 2.86 9.11
CA MET A 180 -24.39 1.41 9.39
C MET A 180 -24.91 0.50 8.26
N ASP A 181 -25.90 0.97 7.51
CA ASP A 181 -26.51 0.22 6.40
C ASP A 181 -25.57 0.09 5.20
N ASP A 182 -24.69 1.08 5.00
CA ASP A 182 -23.79 1.13 3.85
C ASP A 182 -22.68 0.08 3.95
N ILE A 183 -22.20 -0.25 5.16
CA ILE A 183 -21.19 -1.32 5.35
C ILE A 183 -21.77 -2.64 4.84
N GLY A 184 -23.06 -2.88 5.04
CA GLY A 184 -23.77 -4.04 4.50
C GLY A 184 -23.75 -4.09 2.98
N GLU A 185 -24.08 -2.99 2.30
CA GLU A 185 -24.03 -2.91 0.83
C GLU A 185 -22.62 -3.08 0.27
N GLY A 186 -21.62 -2.49 0.95
CA GLY A 186 -20.21 -2.66 0.60
C GLY A 186 -19.79 -4.14 0.64
N LEU A 187 -20.18 -4.86 1.70
CA LEU A 187 -19.91 -6.29 1.85
C LEU A 187 -20.68 -7.14 0.82
N GLU A 188 -21.94 -6.79 0.50
CA GLU A 188 -22.72 -7.49 -0.54
C GLU A 188 -22.09 -7.36 -1.93
N ILE A 189 -21.48 -6.20 -2.23
CA ILE A 189 -20.71 -6.01 -3.46
C ILE A 189 -19.45 -6.88 -3.47
N LEU A 190 -18.80 -7.10 -2.33
CA LEU A 190 -17.62 -7.99 -2.24
C LEU A 190 -18.01 -9.45 -2.49
N GLU A 191 -19.12 -9.91 -1.92
CA GLU A 191 -19.60 -11.31 -2.06
C GLU A 191 -19.89 -11.71 -3.51
N LYS A 192 -20.26 -10.74 -4.36
CA LYS A 192 -20.61 -10.99 -5.77
C LYS A 192 -19.42 -10.97 -6.74
N ARG A 193 -18.18 -10.99 -6.26
CA ARG A 193 -16.97 -10.73 -7.08
C ARG A 193 -15.97 -11.89 -7.05
N GLU A 194 -15.07 -11.87 -8.04
CA GLU A 194 -14.03 -12.90 -8.23
C GLU A 194 -12.91 -12.87 -7.17
N LEU A 195 -12.92 -11.88 -6.27
CA LEU A 195 -11.94 -11.72 -5.20
C LEU A 195 -12.60 -12.10 -3.87
N GLU A 196 -12.01 -13.05 -3.16
CA GLU A 196 -12.47 -13.49 -1.84
C GLU A 196 -11.94 -12.55 -0.75
N TYR A 197 -12.81 -12.12 0.16
CA TYR A 197 -12.50 -11.21 1.26
C TYR A 197 -12.95 -11.79 2.60
N ASP A 198 -12.22 -11.46 3.67
CA ASP A 198 -12.67 -11.64 5.04
C ASP A 198 -13.50 -10.41 5.46
N ASN A 199 -14.82 -10.58 5.44
CA ASN A 199 -15.77 -9.50 5.71
C ASN A 199 -15.62 -8.89 7.12
N GLU A 200 -15.24 -9.68 8.13
CA GLU A 200 -15.05 -9.18 9.50
C GLU A 200 -13.84 -8.25 9.57
N ASN A 201 -12.74 -8.66 8.95
CA ASN A 201 -11.51 -7.87 8.89
C ASN A 201 -11.66 -6.62 8.01
N VAL A 202 -12.39 -6.70 6.90
CA VAL A 202 -12.74 -5.53 6.08
C VAL A 202 -13.54 -4.52 6.90
N ALA A 203 -14.61 -4.95 7.57
CA ALA A 203 -15.44 -4.09 8.40
C ALA A 203 -14.64 -3.41 9.52
N ARG A 204 -13.71 -4.14 10.16
CA ARG A 204 -12.83 -3.61 11.21
C ARG A 204 -12.00 -2.42 10.74
N VAL A 205 -11.33 -2.55 9.59
CA VAL A 205 -10.49 -1.47 9.03
C VAL A 205 -11.33 -0.31 8.52
N TRP A 206 -12.49 -0.59 7.91
CA TRP A 206 -13.41 0.46 7.49
C TRP A 206 -13.91 1.27 8.69
N LYS A 207 -14.26 0.62 9.80
CA LYS A 207 -14.75 1.29 11.02
C LYS A 207 -13.76 2.29 11.64
N LYS A 208 -12.46 1.98 11.63
CA LYS A 208 -11.41 2.86 12.18
C LYS A 208 -11.31 4.19 11.43
N ARG A 209 -11.53 4.19 10.12
CA ARG A 209 -11.55 5.40 9.29
C ARG A 209 -12.65 6.39 9.70
N PHE A 210 -13.80 5.89 10.16
CA PHE A 210 -15.00 6.69 10.38
C PHE A 210 -15.36 6.93 11.86
N GLY A 211 -14.58 6.39 12.82
CA GLY A 211 -14.72 6.76 14.24
C GLY A 211 -15.93 6.16 14.98
N TYR A 212 -16.52 5.05 14.53
CA TYR A 212 -17.67 4.44 15.22
C TYR A 212 -17.28 3.68 16.50
N SER A 213 -18.04 3.89 17.60
CA SER A 213 -17.87 3.15 18.86
C SER A 213 -18.48 1.74 18.81
N SER A 214 -17.96 0.81 19.60
CA SER A 214 -18.33 -0.62 19.66
C SER A 214 -19.74 -0.96 20.15
N ARG A 215 -20.58 0.01 20.55
CA ARG A 215 -21.91 -0.26 21.11
C ARG A 215 -23.01 -0.62 20.11
N ALA A 216 -22.81 -0.44 18.81
CA ALA A 216 -23.86 -0.66 17.81
C ALA A 216 -23.93 -2.11 17.28
N TYR A 217 -23.04 -3.00 17.73
CA TYR A 217 -22.99 -4.37 17.25
C TYR A 217 -23.79 -5.31 18.15
N GLY A 218 -25.06 -5.51 17.81
CA GLY A 218 -25.79 -6.73 18.13
C GLY A 218 -25.27 -7.91 17.31
N PHE A 219 -23.99 -8.26 17.44
CA PHE A 219 -23.46 -9.53 16.92
C PHE A 219 -23.96 -10.67 17.82
N ASN A 220 -25.20 -11.09 17.61
CA ASN A 220 -25.65 -12.41 18.06
C ASN A 220 -25.25 -13.40 16.98
N GLY A 221 -24.15 -14.12 17.24
CA GLY A 221 -23.49 -15.05 16.32
C GLY A 221 -24.42 -16.08 15.69
N LYS A 222 -25.01 -15.73 14.56
CA LYS A 222 -25.55 -16.70 13.61
C LYS A 222 -24.72 -16.65 12.34
N SER A 223 -23.86 -17.66 12.25
CA SER A 223 -23.36 -18.25 11.01
C SER A 223 -24.42 -18.16 9.92
N ILE A 224 -24.08 -17.54 8.80
CA ILE A 224 -24.83 -17.70 7.56
C ILE A 224 -23.80 -18.10 6.51
N PHE A 225 -24.01 -19.31 6.00
CA PHE A 225 -23.30 -19.94 4.90
C PHE A 225 -23.53 -19.19 3.59
#